data_AF-A0A2Z5ZYB9-F1
#
_entry.id   AF-A0A2Z5ZYB9-F1
#
_cell.length_a   1.000
_cell.length_b   1.000
_cell.length_c   1.000
_cell.angle_alpha   90.00
_cell.angle_beta   90.00
_cell.angle_gamma   90.00
#
_symmetry.space_group_name_H-M   'P 1'
#
loop_
_entity.id
_entity.type
_entity.pdbx_description
1 polymer ?
#
loop_
_entity_poly.entity_id
_entity_poly.type
_entity_poly.pdbx_seq_one_letter_code
_entity_poly.pdbx_strand_id
1 'polypeptide(L)' 'MILLVDYSDIKNLKSTTIESAKIPHRGRGANFVHPEFGPVWSTSHLGDETIALIGTDPEKHPEHAWKVVQNLTGQGGGSL' A
#
# COMPACT_ATOMS: atom_id res chain seq x y z
N MET A 1 -0.50 8.87 8.58
CA MET A 1 0.39 9.17 7.43
C MET A 1 1.28 7.97 7.19
N ILE A 2 1.31 7.43 5.96
CA ILE A 2 2.21 6.35 5.55
C ILE A 2 3.23 6.92 4.57
N LEU A 3 4.53 6.69 4.84
CA LEU A 3 5.61 7.01 3.92
C LEU A 3 5.98 5.74 3.15
N LEU A 4 5.77 5.75 1.84
CA LEU A 4 6.30 4.72 0.94
C LEU A 4 7.65 5.19 0.40
N VAL A 5 8.63 4.29 0.42
CA VAL A 5 9.96 4.50 -0.14
C VAL A 5 10.25 3.37 -1.12
N ASP A 6 10.54 3.74 -2.36
CA ASP A 6 10.97 2.81 -3.40
C ASP A 6 12.48 2.57 -3.27
N TYR A 7 12.85 1.32 -3.01
CA TYR A 7 14.23 0.87 -2.86
C TYR A 7 14.81 0.24 -4.13
N SER A 8 14.07 0.24 -5.24
CA SER A 8 14.50 -0.38 -6.50
C SER A 8 15.75 0.29 -7.10
N ASP A 9 15.94 1.59 -6.83
CA ASP A 9 17.18 2.31 -7.10
C ASP A 9 17.67 3.01 -5.83
N ILE A 10 18.63 2.38 -5.15
CA ILE A 10 19.21 2.87 -3.89
C ILE A 10 19.92 4.23 -4.09
N LYS A 11 20.34 4.57 -5.32
CA LYS A 11 21.00 5.85 -5.61
C LYS A 11 20.00 6.98 -5.85
N ASN A 12 18.77 6.66 -6.24
CA ASN A 12 17.71 7.62 -6.56
C ASN A 12 16.38 7.23 -5.88
N LEU A 13 16.38 7.22 -4.55
CA LEU A 13 15.21 6.86 -3.76
C LEU A 13 14.04 7.78 -4.10
N LYS A 14 12.91 7.17 -4.46
CA LYS A 14 11.63 7.87 -4.63
C LYS A 14 10.78 7.63 -3.41
N SER A 15 10.09 8.67 -2.96
CA SER A 15 9.13 8.53 -1.86
C SER A 15 7.82 9.25 -2.18
N THR A 16 6.74 8.73 -1.64
CA THR A 16 5.41 9.34 -1.70
C THR A 16 4.72 9.20 -0.35
N THR A 17 3.85 10.16 -0.06
CA THR A 17 3.10 10.20 1.18
C THR A 17 1.65 9.89 0.87
N ILE A 18 1.12 8.87 1.54
CA ILE A 18 -0.29 8.50 1.44
C ILE A 18 -0.99 8.85 2.75
N GLU A 19 -2.10 9.57 2.63
CA GLU A 19 -2.99 9.83 3.77
C GLU A 19 -3.60 8.51 4.26
N SER A 20 -3.52 8.30 5.57
CA SER A 20 -3.95 7.06 6.22
C SER A 20 -5.02 7.37 7.23
N ALA A 21 -5.94 6.42 7.45
CA ALA A 21 -6.85 6.44 8.58
C ALA A 21 -6.08 6.47 9.93
N LYS A 22 -6.80 6.80 11.02
CA LYS A 22 -6.28 7.26 12.32
C LYS A 22 -5.05 6.51 12.88
N ILE A 23 -4.90 5.21 12.63
CA ILE A 23 -3.71 4.45 13.05
C ILE A 23 -3.39 3.36 12.00
N PRO A 24 -2.47 3.58 11.05
CA PRO A 24 -1.98 2.47 10.22
C PRO A 24 -1.17 1.50 11.08
N HIS A 25 -1.28 0.19 10.83
CA HIS A 25 -0.41 -0.78 11.49
C HIS A 25 1.04 -0.57 11.05
N ARG A 26 1.99 -0.57 11.99
CA ARG A 26 3.42 -0.51 11.66
C ARG A 26 3.88 -1.91 11.25
N GLY A 27 4.18 -2.12 9.97
CA GLY A 27 4.64 -3.40 9.44
C GLY A 27 5.22 -3.26 8.03
N ARG A 28 5.78 -4.36 7.49
CA ARG A 28 6.30 -4.38 6.10
C ARG A 28 5.20 -4.44 5.05
N GLY A 29 3.96 -4.78 5.44
CA GLY A 29 2.85 -5.06 4.52
C GLY A 29 3.11 -6.32 3.67
N ALA A 30 2.29 -6.53 2.64
CA ALA A 30 2.46 -7.63 1.69
C ALA A 30 2.40 -7.16 0.25
N ASN A 31 3.28 -7.69 -0.61
CA ASN A 31 3.29 -7.41 -2.05
C ASN A 31 2.71 -8.60 -2.81
N PHE A 32 1.81 -8.34 -3.76
CA PHE A 32 1.26 -9.35 -4.66
C PHE A 32 0.74 -8.71 -5.96
N VAL A 33 0.41 -9.55 -6.96
CA VAL A 33 -0.18 -9.08 -8.22
C VAL A 33 -1.69 -9.20 -8.13
N HIS A 34 -2.38 -8.06 -8.21
CA HIS A 34 -3.83 -7.99 -8.31
C HIS A 34 -4.27 -8.24 -9.77
N PRO A 35 -5.29 -9.07 -10.03
CA PRO A 35 -5.72 -9.39 -11.39
C PRO A 35 -6.19 -8.18 -12.19
N GLU A 36 -6.72 -7.14 -11.53
CA GLU A 36 -7.22 -5.92 -12.18
C GLU A 36 -6.22 -4.75 -12.13
N PHE A 37 -5.43 -4.64 -11.06
CA PHE A 37 -4.61 -3.44 -10.79
C PHE A 37 -3.11 -3.65 -10.94
N GLY A 38 -2.68 -4.86 -11.32
CA GLY A 38 -1.27 -5.21 -11.39
C GLY A 38 -0.60 -5.28 -10.01
N PRO A 39 0.72 -5.02 -9.91
CA PRO A 39 1.45 -5.08 -8.64
C PRO A 39 0.90 -4.10 -7.58
N VAL A 40 0.52 -4.64 -6.41
CA VAL A 40 0.01 -3.87 -5.27
C VAL A 40 0.75 -4.20 -3.98
N TRP A 41 0.78 -3.23 -3.07
CA TRP A 41 1.21 -3.38 -1.68
C TRP A 41 0.00 -3.21 -0.74
N SER A 42 -0.16 -4.12 0.22
CA SER A 42 -1.26 -4.08 1.20
C SER A 42 -0.79 -3.68 2.59
N THR A 43 -1.66 -2.94 3.28
CA THR A 43 -1.49 -2.57 4.70
C THR A 43 -2.81 -2.64 5.44
N SER A 44 -2.76 -3.14 6.67
CA SER A 44 -3.90 -3.14 7.59
C SER A 44 -3.88 -1.91 8.50
N HIS A 45 -5.05 -1.51 8.98
CA HIS A 45 -5.19 -0.41 9.93
C HIS A 45 -5.37 -0.95 11.35
N LEU A 46 -4.61 -0.39 12.30
CA LEU A 46 -4.81 -0.67 13.73
C LEU A 46 -6.14 -0.04 14.16
N GLY A 47 -7.06 -0.89 14.63
CA GLY A 47 -8.36 -0.45 15.16
C GLY A 47 -9.47 -0.31 14.12
N ASP A 48 -9.26 -0.77 12.89
CA ASP A 48 -10.30 -0.90 11.87
C ASP A 48 -10.09 -2.20 11.06
N GLU A 49 -11.17 -2.79 10.56
CA GLU A 49 -11.20 -4.01 9.76
C GLU A 49 -10.73 -3.77 8.31
N THR A 50 -10.20 -2.59 8.01
CA THR A 50 -9.85 -2.20 6.64
C THR A 50 -8.40 -2.55 6.29
N ILE A 51 -8.22 -3.24 5.16
CA ILE A 51 -6.94 -3.45 4.48
C ILE A 51 -6.94 -2.59 3.22
N ALA A 52 -6.01 -1.64 3.11
CA ALA A 52 -5.83 -0.83 1.92
C ALA A 52 -4.83 -1.48 0.96
N LEU A 53 -5.17 -1.52 -0.33
CA LEU A 53 -4.30 -1.92 -1.43
C LEU A 53 -3.81 -0.68 -2.17
N ILE A 54 -2.50 -0.55 -2.35
CA ILE A 54 -1.86 0.56 -3.04
C ILE A 54 -1.15 0.04 -4.29
N GLY A 55 -1.38 0.65 -5.45
CA GLY A 55 -0.68 0.31 -6.69
C GLY A 55 0.80 0.70 -6.63
N THR A 56 1.69 -0.16 -7.13
CA THR A 56 3.15 0.00 -7.00
C THR A 56 3.92 -0.02 -8.32
N ASP A 57 3.21 -0.06 -9.46
CA ASP A 57 3.83 -0.17 -10.79
C ASP A 57 3.59 1.08 -11.65
N PRO A 58 4.45 2.10 -11.56
CA PRO A 58 4.32 3.33 -12.34
C PRO A 58 4.65 3.17 -13.83
N GLU A 59 5.26 2.05 -14.25
CA GLU A 59 5.65 1.86 -15.65
C GLU A 59 4.54 1.22 -16.47
N LYS A 60 3.92 0.14 -15.96
CA LYS A 60 2.89 -0.59 -16.70
C LYS A 60 1.47 -0.31 -16.23
N HIS A 61 1.30 0.23 -15.01
CA HIS A 61 0.00 0.59 -14.43
C HIS A 61 0.01 2.04 -13.87
N PRO A 62 0.42 3.05 -14.68
CA PRO A 62 0.60 4.43 -14.21
C PRO A 62 -0.67 5.07 -13.63
N GLU A 63 -1.85 4.64 -14.06
CA GLU A 63 -3.14 5.11 -13.58
C GLU A 63 -3.42 4.73 -12.12
N HIS A 64 -2.85 3.59 -11.69
CA HIS A 64 -3.03 2.98 -10.37
C HIS A 64 -1.84 3.21 -9.42
N ALA A 65 -0.67 3.54 -9.96
CA ALA A 65 0.54 3.74 -9.18
C ALA A 65 0.38 4.81 -8.10
N TRP A 66 0.80 4.46 -6.89
CA TRP A 66 0.84 5.32 -5.70
C TRP A 66 -0.52 5.81 -5.19
N LYS A 67 -1.60 5.12 -5.59
CA LYS A 67 -2.96 5.40 -5.12
C LYS A 67 -3.53 4.18 -4.41
N VAL A 68 -4.44 4.43 -3.47
CA VAL A 68 -5.29 3.36 -2.92
C VAL A 68 -6.24 2.91 -4.03
N VAL A 69 -6.06 1.69 -4.50
CA VAL A 69 -6.87 1.11 -5.59
C VAL A 69 -8.08 0.35 -5.07
N GLN A 70 -7.99 -0.16 -3.84
CA GLN A 70 -9.09 -0.88 -3.20
C GLN A 70 -8.94 -0.87 -1.69
N ASN A 71 -10.07 -0.83 -0.99
CA ASN A 71 -10.18 -1.14 0.44
C ASN A 71 -10.93 -2.46 0.59
N LEU A 72 -10.35 -3.39 1.35
CA LEU A 72 -10.96 -4.67 1.71
C LEU A 72 -11.40 -4.61 3.17
N THR A 73 -12.59 -5.13 3.47
CA THR A 73 -13.03 -5.37 4.85
C THR A 73 -12.66 -6.81 5.24
N GLY A 74 -11.90 -6.98 6.32
CA GLY A 74 -11.44 -8.27 6.83
C GLY A 74 -10.86 -8.13 8.25
N GLN A 75 -10.15 -9.13 8.77
CA GLN A 75 -9.44 -9.01 10.06
C GLN A 75 -8.22 -8.07 9.96
N GLY A 76 -8.42 -6.80 9.55
CA GLY A 76 -7.37 -5.77 9.50
C GLY A 76 -6.92 -5.33 10.89
N GLY A 77 -7.80 -5.40 11.89
CA GLY A 77 -7.53 -4.99 13.26
C GLY A 77 -6.53 -5.91 13.96
N GLY A 78 -5.24 -5.57 13.90
CA GLY A 78 -4.19 -6.21 14.69
C GLY A 78 -3.55 -7.47 14.10
N SER A 79 -3.84 -7.82 12.84
CA SER A 79 -3.09 -8.85 12.11
C SER A 79 -2.10 -8.21 11.14
N LEU A 80 -0.82 -8.25 11.49
CA LEU A 80 0.36 -8.19 10.61
C LEU A 80 1.58 -8.76 11.33
#